data_AF-A0A8C2U964-F1
#
_entry.id   AF-A0A8C2U964-F1
#
_cell.length_a   1.000
_cell.length_b   1.000
_cell.length_c   1.000
_cell.angle_alpha   90.00
_cell.angle_beta   90.00
_cell.angle_gamma   90.00
#
_symmetry.space_group_name_H-M   'P 1'
#
loop_
_entity.id
_entity.type
_entity.pdbx_description
1 polymer ?
#
loop_
_entity_poly.entity_id
_entity_poly.type
_entity_poly.pdbx_seq_one_letter_code
_entity_poly.pdbx_strand_id
1 'polypeptide(L)'
;MCYQQNMGTASPRSHPRPRLLPGPSRRALMRRTSRRGQVPARRCGCVPCRAVPCRAVPCRAMLPLQPWVRLARAVPLPSSCSRGYSREAGRKGLLLGAYASEQEGGAAQLSAAGDAFDSRVSGRLRELLAACGPPLKKGKARVFHGLHQDFPSVVVVGLGKKNAGVNDQENWNEGKENIRAAVAAGCRQIQDLEIPCVEVDPCGDAQAAAEGAVLGLHEYNELKQKKKPLVTPQLHGSAGSEAWQKGVIYAEGQNLARYLMEAPANYITPIKFAEYIEQKLANFASNVKVHIRPESWIAAQQMGAFLSVAKGSAEPPIFLEIHYSGGVNPNDSPLVFVGKGVTFDSGGISLKPSSGMDAMRADMGGAATICSAIVTAAALNLPLNIIGLAPLCENMPSGKANKPGDVVTAKNGKTIQVDNTDAEGRLLLADALCYAHNFNARAIVNAATLTGAMDVALGSAATGVFTNSSWLWNHLYEASIVTGDRVWRMPLFEHYTKQVTDCALADLSNIGKYSRAGGACTAAAFLKEFVTAPHWAHLDIAGVMANKDEVPYLRKGMAGRPTRTLVEFAARLSQDSHNPK
;
A
#
# COMPACT_ATOMS: atom_id res chain seq x y z
N MET A 1 8.48 23.03 54.44
CA MET A 1 7.50 23.21 55.53
C MET A 1 6.42 22.15 55.30
N CYS A 2 6.52 20.94 55.89
CA CYS A 2 6.09 20.52 57.25
C CYS A 2 4.62 20.88 57.51
N TYR A 3 3.68 19.94 57.71
CA TYR A 3 3.57 18.94 58.79
C TYR A 3 2.86 17.65 58.27
N GLN A 4 3.34 16.41 58.50
CA GLN A 4 3.16 15.54 59.70
C GLN A 4 1.69 15.24 60.04
N GLN A 5 1.24 14.05 60.47
CA GLN A 5 1.71 12.66 60.61
C GLN A 5 0.53 11.93 61.28
N ASN A 6 0.25 10.65 60.97
CA ASN A 6 -0.12 9.69 62.02
C ASN A 6 0.03 8.24 61.55
N MET A 7 0.69 7.45 62.41
CA MET A 7 1.05 6.05 62.24
C MET A 7 0.00 5.09 62.84
N GLY A 8 0.02 3.84 62.38
CA GLY A 8 -0.56 2.70 63.08
C GLY A 8 -0.05 1.37 62.49
N THR A 9 0.93 0.75 63.16
CA THR A 9 1.60 -0.50 62.78
C THR A 9 0.98 -1.73 63.44
N ALA A 10 0.94 -2.87 62.72
CA ALA A 10 0.97 -4.23 63.29
C ALA A 10 1.56 -5.24 62.28
N SER A 11 2.38 -6.17 62.77
CA SER A 11 3.25 -7.13 62.03
C SER A 11 2.80 -8.60 62.26
N PRO A 12 3.52 -9.69 61.91
CA PRO A 12 3.32 -10.50 60.70
C PRO A 12 3.17 -12.03 60.94
N ARG A 13 2.86 -12.83 59.89
CA ARG A 13 3.04 -14.32 59.82
C ARG A 13 3.44 -14.73 58.39
N SER A 14 4.70 -15.14 58.10
CA SER A 14 5.24 -16.53 57.94
C SER A 14 4.45 -17.39 56.92
N HIS A 15 4.95 -18.04 55.86
CA HIS A 15 6.22 -18.66 55.38
C HIS A 15 5.96 -19.19 53.91
N PRO A 16 6.84 -19.92 53.18
CA PRO A 16 8.31 -19.88 53.01
C PRO A 16 8.77 -19.94 51.52
N ARG A 17 10.09 -19.77 51.30
CA ARG A 17 10.84 -19.98 50.03
C ARG A 17 11.27 -21.46 49.85
N PRO A 18 11.55 -21.97 48.63
CA PRO A 18 12.27 -23.22 48.45
C PRO A 18 13.80 -23.02 48.30
N ARG A 19 14.56 -23.90 48.95
CA ARG A 19 16.03 -24.06 48.83
C ARG A 19 16.38 -25.22 47.86
N LEU A 20 17.63 -25.14 47.42
CA LEU A 20 18.36 -25.92 46.41
C LEU A 20 19.09 -27.17 46.99
N LEU A 21 19.39 -28.13 46.06
CA LEU A 21 20.43 -29.21 46.05
C LEU A 21 20.16 -30.54 46.81
N PRO A 22 20.90 -31.66 46.56
CA PRO A 22 21.86 -32.03 45.47
C PRO A 22 21.59 -33.43 44.82
N GLY A 23 22.35 -33.80 43.78
CA GLY A 23 22.26 -35.10 43.08
C GLY A 23 23.09 -36.25 43.68
N PRO A 24 23.19 -37.41 42.99
CA PRO A 24 24.41 -38.22 43.04
C PRO A 24 24.85 -38.80 41.67
N SER A 25 26.11 -39.25 41.62
CA SER A 25 26.78 -39.88 40.47
C SER A 25 27.32 -41.27 40.84
N ARG A 26 27.36 -42.22 39.89
CA ARG A 26 28.57 -42.95 39.41
C ARG A 26 28.25 -44.21 38.56
N ARG A 27 28.96 -44.29 37.42
CA ARG A 27 29.57 -45.46 36.69
C ARG A 27 28.62 -46.59 36.22
N ALA A 28 28.75 -47.25 35.06
CA ALA A 28 29.75 -47.44 34.00
C ALA A 28 28.96 -47.67 32.67
N LEU A 29 29.47 -47.66 31.42
CA LEU A 29 30.51 -48.50 30.82
C LEU A 29 30.75 -47.99 29.37
N MET A 30 31.96 -48.25 28.86
CA MET A 30 32.53 -47.87 27.55
C MET A 30 31.77 -48.36 26.30
N ARG A 31 31.91 -47.62 25.18
CA ARG A 31 32.62 -48.09 23.96
C ARG A 31 32.81 -46.97 22.93
N ARG A 32 34.09 -46.61 22.67
CA ARG A 32 34.58 -45.91 21.48
C ARG A 32 34.86 -46.94 20.39
N THR A 33 34.58 -46.62 19.13
CA THR A 33 35.43 -47.06 18.00
C THR A 33 35.41 -46.03 16.88
N SER A 34 36.53 -45.32 16.74
CA SER A 34 37.00 -44.71 15.50
C SER A 34 37.57 -45.80 14.59
N ARG A 35 37.26 -45.77 13.29
CA ARG A 35 38.06 -46.49 12.28
C ARG A 35 38.42 -45.54 11.14
N ARG A 36 39.72 -45.18 11.10
CA ARG A 36 40.45 -44.84 9.88
C ARG A 36 40.65 -46.14 9.08
N GLY A 37 40.52 -46.06 7.76
CA GLY A 37 40.96 -47.08 6.81
C GLY A 37 41.52 -46.37 5.58
N GLN A 38 42.79 -46.65 5.27
CA GLN A 38 43.56 -46.11 4.16
C GLN A 38 43.58 -47.12 2.99
N VAL A 39 43.48 -46.59 1.75
CA VAL A 39 44.25 -46.98 0.51
C VAL A 39 43.76 -48.27 -0.22
N PRO A 40 43.83 -48.41 -1.59
CA PRO A 40 44.75 -47.78 -2.54
C PRO A 40 44.19 -47.13 -3.83
N ALA A 41 45.10 -46.37 -4.44
CA ALA A 41 45.05 -45.80 -5.77
C ALA A 41 45.00 -46.87 -6.89
N ARG A 42 44.26 -46.55 -7.96
CA ARG A 42 44.49 -47.11 -9.31
C ARG A 42 44.53 -45.97 -10.33
N ARG A 43 45.62 -45.96 -11.09
CA ARG A 43 45.82 -45.19 -12.33
C ARG A 43 44.94 -45.78 -13.44
N CYS A 44 44.38 -44.90 -14.27
CA CYS A 44 44.04 -45.01 -15.69
C CYS A 44 43.34 -43.68 -16.02
N GLY A 45 43.65 -42.86 -17.02
CA GLY A 45 44.42 -42.95 -18.24
C GLY A 45 43.90 -41.77 -19.07
N CYS A 46 44.79 -40.87 -19.51
CA CYS A 46 44.41 -39.71 -20.31
C CYS A 46 44.10 -40.12 -21.75
N VAL A 47 42.96 -39.70 -22.29
CA VAL A 47 42.71 -39.54 -23.73
C VAL A 47 41.84 -38.28 -23.93
N PRO A 48 42.18 -37.37 -24.88
CA PRO A 48 41.52 -36.08 -25.03
C PRO A 48 40.29 -36.18 -25.92
N CYS A 49 39.14 -35.71 -25.45
CA CYS A 49 37.96 -35.54 -26.30
C CYS A 49 37.81 -34.09 -26.75
N ARG A 50 37.88 -33.95 -28.07
CA ARG A 50 37.75 -32.77 -28.93
C ARG A 50 36.62 -31.81 -28.55
N ALA A 51 36.92 -30.52 -28.71
CA ALA A 51 35.97 -29.43 -28.78
C ALA A 51 34.94 -29.65 -29.90
N VAL A 52 33.66 -29.40 -29.59
CA VAL A 52 32.55 -29.26 -30.55
C VAL A 52 31.71 -28.06 -30.07
N PRO A 53 31.29 -27.15 -30.97
CA PRO A 53 30.92 -25.77 -30.60
C PRO A 53 29.54 -25.65 -29.95
N CYS A 54 29.41 -24.65 -29.09
CA CYS A 54 28.13 -24.19 -28.54
C CYS A 54 27.13 -23.88 -29.66
N ARG A 55 26.08 -24.69 -29.76
CA ARG A 55 24.83 -24.30 -30.42
C ARG A 55 23.98 -23.55 -29.42
N ALA A 56 23.65 -22.30 -29.76
CA ALA A 56 22.67 -21.49 -29.08
C ALA A 56 21.36 -22.27 -28.90
N VAL A 57 20.90 -22.39 -27.66
CA VAL A 57 19.55 -22.86 -27.34
C VAL A 57 18.63 -21.63 -27.44
N PRO A 58 17.61 -21.64 -28.31
CA PRO A 58 16.67 -20.54 -28.39
C PRO A 58 15.79 -20.53 -27.14
N CYS A 59 15.63 -19.35 -26.53
CA CYS A 59 14.67 -19.06 -25.48
C CYS A 59 13.30 -19.65 -25.83
N ARG A 60 12.88 -20.66 -25.07
CA ARG A 60 11.53 -21.22 -25.16
C ARG A 60 10.60 -20.48 -24.20
N ALA A 61 9.53 -19.96 -24.80
CA ALA A 61 8.22 -19.71 -24.22
C ALA A 61 8.12 -18.62 -23.14
N MET A 62 7.92 -17.38 -23.59
CA MET A 62 7.00 -16.47 -22.91
C MET A 62 5.65 -17.17 -22.76
N LEU A 63 5.24 -17.41 -21.51
CA LEU A 63 3.84 -17.68 -21.21
C LEU A 63 3.03 -16.45 -21.62
N PRO A 64 1.91 -16.60 -22.34
CA PRO A 64 1.10 -15.46 -22.75
C PRO A 64 0.48 -14.83 -21.50
N LEU A 65 0.83 -13.58 -21.23
CA LEU A 65 0.11 -12.71 -20.32
C LEU A 65 -1.34 -12.63 -20.81
N GLN A 66 -2.27 -13.19 -20.03
CA GLN A 66 -3.71 -13.08 -20.27
C GLN A 66 -4.13 -11.59 -20.29
N PRO A 67 -5.09 -11.18 -21.15
CA PRO A 67 -5.42 -9.78 -21.34
C PRO A 67 -6.25 -9.25 -20.16
N TRP A 68 -5.65 -8.39 -19.34
CA TRP A 68 -6.32 -7.68 -18.24
C TRP A 68 -6.89 -6.34 -18.74
N VAL A 69 -8.15 -6.36 -19.17
CA VAL A 69 -8.95 -5.16 -19.48
C VAL A 69 -9.86 -4.87 -18.28
N ARG A 70 -9.46 -3.97 -17.36
CA ARG A 70 -10.42 -3.36 -16.40
C ARG A 70 -10.23 -1.86 -16.18
N LEU A 71 -9.03 -1.31 -16.37
CA LEU A 71 -8.80 0.15 -16.35
C LEU A 71 -8.91 0.83 -17.74
N ALA A 72 -9.27 0.09 -18.78
CA ALA A 72 -9.10 0.50 -20.18
C ALA A 72 -10.37 0.96 -20.93
N ARG A 73 -11.55 0.95 -20.28
CA ARG A 73 -12.79 1.40 -20.93
C ARG A 73 -13.63 2.20 -19.94
N ALA A 74 -13.89 3.46 -20.27
CA ALA A 74 -15.17 4.06 -19.93
C ALA A 74 -16.23 3.09 -20.48
N VAL A 75 -16.98 2.44 -19.60
CA VAL A 75 -17.99 1.44 -19.96
C VAL A 75 -19.14 2.19 -20.63
N PRO A 76 -19.43 1.99 -21.94
CA PRO A 76 -20.80 2.13 -22.38
C PRO A 76 -21.56 0.98 -21.70
N LEU A 77 -22.70 1.27 -21.07
CA LEU A 77 -23.62 0.28 -20.53
C LEU A 77 -23.64 -0.96 -21.44
N PRO A 78 -23.30 -2.17 -20.96
CA PRO A 78 -23.45 -3.36 -21.78
C PRO A 78 -24.93 -3.72 -21.85
N SER A 79 -25.63 -3.13 -22.82
CA SER A 79 -26.86 -3.67 -23.37
C SER A 79 -26.53 -4.89 -24.23
N SER A 80 -26.08 -5.98 -23.61
CA SER A 80 -26.16 -7.37 -24.13
C SER A 80 -25.33 -8.33 -23.30
N CYS A 81 -25.92 -8.84 -22.22
CA CYS A 81 -25.64 -10.20 -21.79
C CYS A 81 -26.44 -11.14 -22.70
N SER A 82 -26.09 -11.20 -23.98
CA SER A 82 -26.77 -12.04 -24.96
C SER A 82 -25.84 -12.37 -26.13
N ARG A 83 -24.84 -13.21 -25.86
CA ARG A 83 -24.38 -14.33 -26.72
C ARG A 83 -23.08 -14.89 -26.17
N GLY A 84 -23.11 -16.17 -25.79
CA GLY A 84 -21.90 -16.95 -25.54
C GLY A 84 -21.66 -17.45 -24.11
N TYR A 85 -22.70 -17.73 -23.32
CA TYR A 85 -22.59 -18.65 -22.18
C TYR A 85 -23.68 -19.70 -22.28
N SER A 86 -23.28 -20.93 -22.53
CA SER A 86 -24.14 -22.10 -22.61
C SER A 86 -24.63 -22.49 -21.21
N ARG A 87 -25.95 -22.41 -20.98
CA ARG A 87 -26.77 -23.30 -20.12
C ARG A 87 -26.30 -23.69 -18.70
N GLU A 88 -25.46 -22.91 -18.03
CA GLU A 88 -25.53 -22.78 -16.56
C GLU A 88 -26.18 -21.43 -16.25
N ALA A 89 -27.42 -21.44 -15.75
CA ALA A 89 -28.02 -20.25 -15.17
C ALA A 89 -27.20 -19.88 -13.92
N GLY A 90 -26.14 -19.07 -14.12
CA GLY A 90 -25.12 -18.83 -13.12
C GLY A 90 -25.72 -18.31 -11.81
N ARG A 91 -25.42 -19.01 -10.71
CA ARG A 91 -25.84 -18.61 -9.35
C ARG A 91 -25.34 -17.19 -9.09
N LYS A 92 -26.27 -16.25 -8.83
CA LYS A 92 -25.94 -14.88 -8.41
C LYS A 92 -26.09 -14.76 -6.89
N GLY A 93 -25.16 -14.06 -6.27
CA GLY A 93 -25.27 -13.63 -4.88
C GLY A 93 -25.94 -12.27 -4.78
N LEU A 94 -26.66 -12.02 -3.69
CA LEU A 94 -27.16 -10.69 -3.34
C LEU A 94 -26.60 -10.28 -1.98
N LEU A 95 -26.09 -9.06 -1.86
CA LEU A 95 -25.62 -8.48 -0.61
C LEU A 95 -26.50 -7.29 -0.24
N LEU A 96 -27.11 -7.33 0.95
CA LEU A 96 -28.03 -6.31 1.46
C LEU A 96 -27.57 -5.75 2.81
N GLY A 97 -27.75 -4.46 3.02
CA GLY A 97 -27.41 -3.77 4.27
C GLY A 97 -28.56 -3.73 5.28
N ALA A 98 -28.21 -3.83 6.55
CA ALA A 98 -29.11 -3.62 7.68
C ALA A 98 -28.47 -2.70 8.73
N TYR A 99 -29.17 -1.65 9.12
CA TYR A 99 -28.77 -0.73 10.18
C TYR A 99 -29.18 -1.25 11.56
N ALA A 100 -28.41 -0.88 12.57
CA ALA A 100 -28.78 -1.08 13.96
C ALA A 100 -30.04 -0.27 14.29
N SER A 101 -30.92 -0.83 15.13
CA SER A 101 -32.10 -0.10 15.60
C SER A 101 -31.69 1.09 16.46
N GLU A 102 -32.44 2.19 16.36
CA GLU A 102 -32.26 3.37 17.22
C GLU A 102 -32.77 3.12 18.65
N GLN A 103 -33.64 2.14 18.85
CA GLN A 103 -34.13 1.71 20.16
C GLN A 103 -33.44 0.43 20.60
N GLU A 104 -33.08 0.35 21.89
CA GLU A 104 -32.46 -0.84 22.48
C GLU A 104 -33.41 -2.05 22.37
N GLY A 105 -33.01 -3.09 21.63
CA GLY A 105 -33.84 -4.28 21.37
C GLY A 105 -34.80 -4.16 20.18
N GLY A 106 -34.83 -3.03 19.46
CA GLY A 106 -35.68 -2.87 18.29
C GLY A 106 -35.21 -3.68 17.06
N ALA A 107 -36.13 -3.93 16.14
CA ALA A 107 -35.84 -4.64 14.90
C ALA A 107 -34.84 -3.87 14.02
N ALA A 108 -33.92 -4.59 13.36
CA ALA A 108 -32.97 -3.98 12.43
C ALA A 108 -33.71 -3.31 11.26
N GLN A 109 -33.27 -2.11 10.88
CA GLN A 109 -33.81 -1.41 9.73
C GLN A 109 -33.03 -1.81 8.49
N LEU A 110 -33.69 -2.45 7.52
CA LEU A 110 -33.05 -2.73 6.24
C LEU A 110 -32.77 -1.43 5.48
N SER A 111 -31.80 -1.48 4.56
CA SER A 111 -31.63 -0.43 3.56
C SER A 111 -32.84 -0.35 2.61
N ALA A 112 -32.90 0.69 1.77
CA ALA A 112 -33.95 0.78 0.75
C ALA A 112 -33.95 -0.42 -0.22
N ALA A 113 -32.77 -0.93 -0.61
CA ALA A 113 -32.66 -2.14 -1.42
C ALA A 113 -33.10 -3.39 -0.64
N GLY A 114 -32.77 -3.47 0.64
CA GLY A 114 -33.20 -4.56 1.52
C GLY A 114 -34.72 -4.58 1.71
N ASP A 115 -35.35 -3.42 1.90
CA ASP A 115 -36.81 -3.27 2.00
C ASP A 115 -37.52 -3.67 0.70
N ALA A 116 -36.98 -3.24 -0.45
CA ALA A 116 -37.53 -3.61 -1.75
C ALA A 116 -37.42 -5.13 -1.99
N PHE A 117 -36.29 -5.73 -1.62
CA PHE A 117 -36.10 -7.18 -1.74
C PHE A 117 -37.01 -7.96 -0.79
N ASP A 118 -37.10 -7.56 0.49
CA ASP A 118 -37.99 -8.18 1.46
C ASP A 118 -39.46 -8.13 1.02
N SER A 119 -39.90 -7.00 0.46
CA SER A 119 -41.23 -6.86 -0.15
C SER A 119 -41.45 -7.86 -1.30
N ARG A 120 -40.44 -8.07 -2.15
CA ARG A 120 -40.49 -9.04 -3.27
C ARG A 120 -40.57 -10.49 -2.80
N VAL A 121 -40.06 -10.81 -1.60
CA VAL A 121 -40.17 -12.14 -0.98
C VAL A 121 -41.22 -12.20 0.13
N SER A 122 -42.19 -11.28 0.10
CA SER A 122 -43.36 -11.26 1.00
C SER A 122 -43.00 -11.24 2.50
N GLY A 123 -41.98 -10.47 2.89
CA GLY A 123 -41.58 -10.29 4.29
C GLY A 123 -40.70 -11.41 4.88
N ARG A 124 -40.38 -12.42 4.07
CA ARG A 124 -39.64 -13.61 4.52
C ARG A 124 -38.21 -13.30 4.97
N LEU A 125 -37.55 -12.26 4.43
CA LEU A 125 -36.20 -11.90 4.84
C LEU A 125 -36.21 -11.37 6.28
N ARG A 126 -37.14 -10.48 6.62
CA ARG A 126 -37.31 -9.98 8.00
C ARG A 126 -37.71 -11.09 8.97
N GLU A 127 -38.60 -11.99 8.56
CA GLU A 127 -38.98 -13.17 9.35
C GLU A 127 -37.75 -14.01 9.73
N LEU A 128 -36.92 -14.37 8.75
CA LEU A 128 -35.70 -15.16 9.00
C LEU A 128 -34.66 -14.39 9.81
N LEU A 129 -34.51 -13.08 9.58
CA LEU A 129 -33.59 -12.24 10.37
C LEU A 129 -33.95 -12.26 11.85
N ALA A 130 -35.25 -12.17 12.18
CA ALA A 130 -35.76 -12.25 13.54
C ALA A 130 -35.59 -13.66 14.13
N ALA A 131 -35.84 -14.71 13.35
CA ALA A 131 -35.70 -16.11 13.79
C ALA A 131 -34.25 -16.52 14.05
N CYS A 132 -33.27 -15.94 13.35
CA CYS A 132 -31.85 -16.27 13.47
C CYS A 132 -31.15 -15.68 14.73
N GLY A 133 -31.90 -15.10 15.66
CA GLY A 133 -31.38 -14.66 16.97
C GLY A 133 -30.96 -13.20 17.00
N PRO A 134 -29.85 -12.83 17.68
CA PRO A 134 -29.50 -11.43 17.95
C PRO A 134 -29.39 -10.56 16.69
N PRO A 135 -29.63 -9.24 16.82
CA PRO A 135 -29.49 -8.31 15.70
C PRO A 135 -28.05 -8.28 15.14
N LEU A 136 -27.94 -8.02 13.84
CA LEU A 136 -26.65 -7.92 13.14
C LEU A 136 -25.87 -6.68 13.63
N LYS A 137 -24.74 -6.93 14.30
CA LYS A 137 -23.80 -5.87 14.71
C LYS A 137 -23.00 -5.34 13.50
N LYS A 138 -22.45 -4.13 13.63
CA LYS A 138 -21.53 -3.49 12.67
C LYS A 138 -20.46 -4.49 12.19
N GLY A 139 -20.31 -4.59 10.87
CA GLY A 139 -19.31 -5.44 10.20
C GLY A 139 -19.58 -6.96 10.28
N LYS A 140 -20.70 -7.40 10.84
CA LYS A 140 -21.10 -8.82 10.83
C LYS A 140 -21.98 -9.12 9.63
N ALA A 141 -21.93 -10.37 9.16
CA ALA A 141 -22.69 -10.85 8.02
C ALA A 141 -23.47 -12.12 8.38
N ARG A 142 -24.65 -12.32 7.79
CA ARG A 142 -25.45 -13.54 7.91
C ARG A 142 -25.95 -13.96 6.54
N VAL A 143 -25.92 -15.26 6.26
CA VAL A 143 -26.30 -15.83 4.96
C VAL A 143 -27.67 -16.48 5.06
N PHE A 144 -28.52 -16.24 4.07
CA PHE A 144 -29.83 -16.84 3.89
C PHE A 144 -29.90 -17.50 2.52
N HIS A 145 -30.50 -18.69 2.45
CA HIS A 145 -30.60 -19.47 1.22
C HIS A 145 -32.04 -19.64 0.78
N GLY A 146 -32.25 -19.76 -0.53
CA GLY A 146 -33.56 -20.12 -1.09
C GLY A 146 -34.68 -19.09 -0.87
N LEU A 147 -34.31 -17.82 -0.68
CA LEU A 147 -35.28 -16.71 -0.56
C LEU A 147 -35.89 -16.31 -1.90
N HIS A 148 -35.11 -16.36 -2.98
CA HIS A 148 -35.54 -15.97 -4.31
C HIS A 148 -34.81 -16.82 -5.37
N GLN A 149 -35.48 -17.15 -6.49
CA GLN A 149 -34.91 -17.99 -7.55
C GLN A 149 -33.66 -17.37 -8.21
N ASP A 150 -33.66 -16.06 -8.41
CA ASP A 150 -32.53 -15.32 -9.01
C ASP A 150 -31.33 -15.20 -8.05
N PHE A 151 -31.58 -15.27 -6.74
CA PHE A 151 -30.59 -15.05 -5.68
C PHE A 151 -30.63 -16.21 -4.68
N PRO A 152 -30.08 -17.38 -5.04
CA PRO A 152 -30.09 -18.56 -4.17
C PRO A 152 -29.35 -18.35 -2.85
N SER A 153 -28.43 -17.37 -2.78
CA SER A 153 -27.78 -16.93 -1.53
C SER A 153 -27.87 -15.42 -1.39
N VAL A 154 -28.44 -14.97 -0.27
CA VAL A 154 -28.57 -13.57 0.13
C VAL A 154 -27.76 -13.37 1.40
N VAL A 155 -26.86 -12.39 1.41
CA VAL A 155 -26.03 -12.05 2.57
C VAL A 155 -26.48 -10.71 3.11
N VAL A 156 -26.91 -10.68 4.37
CA VAL A 156 -27.25 -9.43 5.06
C VAL A 156 -26.06 -9.00 5.92
N VAL A 157 -25.65 -7.74 5.80
CA VAL A 157 -24.51 -7.17 6.51
C VAL A 157 -24.93 -6.03 7.45
N GLY A 158 -24.34 -5.98 8.64
CA GLY A 158 -24.61 -4.95 9.64
C GLY A 158 -23.84 -3.65 9.36
N LEU A 159 -24.56 -2.57 9.07
CA LEU A 159 -24.01 -1.26 8.71
C LEU A 159 -23.76 -0.34 9.92
N GLY A 160 -24.18 -0.74 11.13
CA GLY A 160 -24.12 0.12 12.31
C GLY A 160 -25.20 1.20 12.30
N LYS A 161 -24.92 2.38 12.86
CA LYS A 161 -25.88 3.50 12.94
C LYS A 161 -26.08 4.14 11.55
N LYS A 162 -27.34 4.39 11.17
CA LYS A 162 -27.71 4.93 9.85
C LYS A 162 -27.16 6.33 9.57
N ASN A 163 -27.18 7.21 10.57
CA ASN A 163 -26.77 8.60 10.44
C ASN A 163 -25.35 8.85 10.99
N ALA A 164 -24.46 7.85 10.88
CA ALA A 164 -23.06 8.01 11.29
C ALA A 164 -22.32 8.95 10.31
N GLY A 165 -21.90 10.12 10.81
CA GLY A 165 -21.19 11.14 10.04
C GLY A 165 -19.68 11.13 10.26
N VAL A 166 -19.09 12.33 10.23
CA VAL A 166 -17.68 12.52 10.63
C VAL A 166 -17.55 12.27 12.13
N ASN A 167 -16.55 11.47 12.50
CA ASN A 167 -16.18 11.22 13.87
C ASN A 167 -14.91 12.01 14.20
N ASP A 168 -15.05 13.04 15.03
CA ASP A 168 -13.96 13.97 15.36
C ASP A 168 -12.83 13.34 16.19
N GLN A 169 -13.11 12.22 16.88
CA GLN A 169 -12.08 11.49 17.62
C GLN A 169 -11.23 10.60 16.70
N GLU A 170 -11.84 10.04 15.65
CA GLU A 170 -11.16 9.13 14.72
C GLU A 170 -10.65 9.83 13.45
N ASN A 171 -11.09 11.07 13.22
CA ASN A 171 -10.79 11.89 12.03
C ASN A 171 -11.12 11.19 10.70
N TRP A 172 -12.31 10.60 10.63
CA TRP A 172 -12.84 9.98 9.41
C TRP A 172 -14.37 10.08 9.33
N ASN A 173 -14.93 9.77 8.17
CA ASN A 173 -16.38 9.53 8.05
C ASN A 173 -16.71 8.09 8.48
N GLU A 174 -17.33 7.94 9.65
CA GLU A 174 -17.63 6.63 10.24
C GLU A 174 -18.65 5.84 9.40
N GLY A 175 -19.65 6.52 8.82
CA GLY A 175 -20.64 5.87 7.95
C GLY A 175 -19.99 5.19 6.76
N LYS A 176 -19.07 5.87 6.06
CA LYS A 176 -18.32 5.30 4.93
C LYS A 176 -17.45 4.11 5.35
N GLU A 177 -16.75 4.20 6.48
CA GLU A 177 -15.94 3.09 7.00
C GLU A 177 -16.78 1.86 7.37
N ASN A 178 -17.96 2.08 7.96
CA ASN A 178 -18.89 0.99 8.28
C ASN A 178 -19.35 0.25 7.02
N ILE A 179 -19.73 1.00 5.98
CA ILE A 179 -20.16 0.44 4.70
C ILE A 179 -19.04 -0.37 4.07
N ARG A 180 -17.82 0.19 3.97
CA ARG A 180 -16.65 -0.52 3.41
C ARG A 180 -16.40 -1.84 4.13
N ALA A 181 -16.36 -1.82 5.46
CA ALA A 181 -16.10 -3.00 6.28
C ALA A 181 -17.19 -4.07 6.14
N ALA A 182 -18.47 -3.65 6.19
CA ALA A 182 -19.61 -4.56 6.11
C ALA A 182 -19.73 -5.21 4.73
N VAL A 183 -19.60 -4.42 3.66
CA VAL A 183 -19.67 -4.93 2.28
C VAL A 183 -18.49 -5.85 2.00
N ALA A 184 -17.27 -5.50 2.42
CA ALA A 184 -16.12 -6.39 2.29
C ALA A 184 -16.36 -7.74 2.99
N ALA A 185 -16.91 -7.74 4.20
CA ALA A 185 -17.25 -8.97 4.91
C ALA A 185 -18.28 -9.81 4.14
N GLY A 186 -19.36 -9.20 3.64
CA GLY A 186 -20.39 -9.91 2.87
C GLY A 186 -19.87 -10.47 1.54
N CYS A 187 -19.08 -9.70 0.79
CA CYS A 187 -18.49 -10.18 -0.47
C CYS A 187 -17.54 -11.36 -0.24
N ARG A 188 -16.81 -11.38 0.87
CA ARG A 188 -15.96 -12.54 1.23
C ARG A 188 -16.79 -13.79 1.53
N GLN A 189 -17.93 -13.66 2.19
CA GLN A 189 -18.86 -14.79 2.39
C GLN A 189 -19.38 -15.32 1.04
N ILE A 190 -19.72 -14.44 0.11
CA ILE A 190 -20.13 -14.85 -1.24
C ILE A 190 -19.01 -15.59 -1.99
N GLN A 191 -17.76 -15.13 -1.88
CA GLN A 191 -16.61 -15.83 -2.47
C GLN A 191 -16.38 -17.21 -1.85
N ASP A 192 -16.55 -17.34 -0.54
CA ASP A 192 -16.38 -18.63 0.16
C ASP A 192 -17.51 -19.62 -0.18
N LEU A 193 -18.65 -19.14 -0.68
CA LEU A 193 -19.74 -19.94 -1.27
C LEU A 193 -19.51 -20.27 -2.76
N GLU A 194 -18.37 -19.85 -3.32
CA GLU A 194 -17.97 -20.07 -4.72
C GLU A 194 -18.93 -19.48 -5.76
N ILE A 195 -19.59 -18.37 -5.41
CA ILE A 195 -20.52 -17.67 -6.28
C ILE A 195 -19.75 -16.63 -7.12
N PRO A 196 -19.77 -16.72 -8.46
CA PRO A 196 -18.90 -15.91 -9.33
C PRO A 196 -19.35 -14.45 -9.52
N CYS A 197 -20.60 -14.12 -9.19
CA CYS A 197 -21.16 -12.78 -9.36
C CYS A 197 -21.99 -12.37 -8.15
N VAL A 198 -21.84 -11.13 -7.69
CA VAL A 198 -22.62 -10.58 -6.58
C VAL A 198 -23.20 -9.22 -6.95
N GLU A 199 -24.50 -9.06 -6.74
CA GLU A 199 -25.16 -7.76 -6.76
C GLU A 199 -25.10 -7.16 -5.35
N VAL A 200 -24.65 -5.90 -5.25
CA VAL A 200 -24.30 -5.24 -3.99
C VAL A 200 -25.19 -4.03 -3.78
N ASP A 201 -25.90 -4.02 -2.66
CA ASP A 201 -26.66 -2.88 -2.18
C ASP A 201 -25.78 -1.62 -2.06
N PRO A 202 -26.22 -0.46 -2.58
CA PRO A 202 -25.50 0.81 -2.43
C PRO A 202 -25.36 1.27 -0.98
N CYS A 203 -26.15 0.75 -0.03
CA CYS A 203 -26.05 1.03 1.41
C CYS A 203 -26.11 2.53 1.76
N GLY A 204 -26.80 3.35 0.95
CA GLY A 204 -26.85 4.81 1.10
C GLY A 204 -25.61 5.57 0.57
N ASP A 205 -24.51 4.87 0.26
CA ASP A 205 -23.29 5.43 -0.33
C ASP A 205 -22.65 4.41 -1.27
N ALA A 206 -23.02 4.47 -2.55
CA ALA A 206 -22.59 3.51 -3.56
C ALA A 206 -21.07 3.53 -3.79
N GLN A 207 -20.39 4.66 -3.55
CA GLN A 207 -18.93 4.74 -3.65
C GLN A 207 -18.27 3.93 -2.53
N ALA A 208 -18.70 4.11 -1.27
CA ALA A 208 -18.17 3.34 -0.14
C ALA A 208 -18.48 1.84 -0.27
N ALA A 209 -19.66 1.49 -0.79
CA ALA A 209 -20.04 0.10 -1.03
C ALA A 209 -19.12 -0.55 -2.11
N ALA A 210 -18.91 0.13 -3.23
CA ALA A 210 -18.00 -0.32 -4.28
C ALA A 210 -16.56 -0.48 -3.76
N GLU A 211 -16.07 0.50 -2.98
CA GLU A 211 -14.74 0.43 -2.35
C GLU A 211 -14.61 -0.79 -1.45
N GLY A 212 -15.59 -1.05 -0.58
CA GLY A 212 -15.62 -2.24 0.27
C GLY A 212 -15.59 -3.55 -0.51
N ALA A 213 -16.41 -3.65 -1.56
CA ALA A 213 -16.49 -4.85 -2.39
C ALA A 213 -15.16 -5.13 -3.12
N VAL A 214 -14.62 -4.13 -3.82
CA VAL A 214 -13.44 -4.27 -4.68
C VAL A 214 -12.16 -4.42 -3.86
N LEU A 215 -11.98 -3.68 -2.76
CA LEU A 215 -10.82 -3.84 -1.88
C LEU A 215 -10.87 -5.17 -1.12
N GLY A 216 -12.06 -5.57 -0.66
CA GLY A 216 -12.29 -6.76 0.17
C GLY A 216 -12.13 -8.08 -0.56
N LEU A 217 -12.36 -8.10 -1.87
CA LEU A 217 -12.21 -9.27 -2.74
C LEU A 217 -10.80 -9.42 -3.32
N HIS A 218 -9.98 -8.37 -3.30
CA HIS A 218 -8.64 -8.41 -3.90
C HIS A 218 -7.67 -9.31 -3.11
N GLU A 219 -6.98 -10.16 -3.86
CA GLU A 219 -5.90 -11.03 -3.39
C GLU A 219 -4.87 -11.21 -4.50
N TYR A 220 -3.59 -11.02 -4.17
CA TYR A 220 -2.50 -11.45 -5.06
C TYR A 220 -2.34 -12.97 -4.98
N ASN A 221 -2.71 -13.65 -6.06
CA ASN A 221 -2.64 -15.11 -6.14
C ASN A 221 -2.11 -15.62 -7.49
N GLU A 222 -1.49 -14.75 -8.29
CA GLU A 222 -1.04 -15.09 -9.65
C GLU A 222 -0.06 -16.26 -9.67
N LEU A 223 0.81 -16.33 -8.66
CA LEU A 223 1.82 -17.36 -8.49
C LEU A 223 1.33 -18.60 -7.70
N LYS A 224 0.04 -18.67 -7.35
CA LYS A 224 -0.57 -19.82 -6.65
C LYS A 224 -1.32 -20.72 -7.64
N GLN A 225 -1.20 -22.03 -7.48
CA GLN A 225 -2.04 -23.00 -8.22
C GLN A 225 -3.47 -23.03 -7.69
N LYS A 226 -3.64 -23.15 -6.36
CA LYS A 226 -4.94 -23.08 -5.69
C LYS A 226 -5.35 -21.62 -5.54
N LYS A 227 -6.46 -21.23 -6.18
CA LYS A 227 -7.01 -19.88 -6.16
C LYS A 227 -8.43 -19.92 -5.61
N LYS A 228 -8.83 -18.86 -4.91
CA LYS A 228 -10.25 -18.62 -4.64
C LYS A 228 -10.97 -18.26 -5.95
N PRO A 229 -12.27 -18.57 -6.07
CA PRO A 229 -13.03 -18.21 -7.26
C PRO A 229 -13.05 -16.70 -7.45
N LEU A 230 -12.95 -16.26 -8.71
CA LEU A 230 -13.09 -14.85 -9.05
C LEU A 230 -14.55 -14.43 -8.82
N VAL A 231 -14.76 -13.39 -8.02
CA VAL A 231 -16.08 -12.80 -7.78
C VAL A 231 -16.12 -11.43 -8.43
N THR A 232 -17.13 -11.18 -9.26
CA THR A 232 -17.38 -9.87 -9.86
C THR A 232 -18.50 -9.16 -9.12
N PRO A 233 -18.21 -8.10 -8.34
CA PRO A 233 -19.25 -7.28 -7.72
C PRO A 233 -19.87 -6.33 -8.74
N GLN A 234 -21.18 -6.15 -8.66
CA GLN A 234 -21.98 -5.23 -9.48
C GLN A 234 -22.94 -4.47 -8.57
N LEU A 235 -23.31 -3.24 -8.95
CA LEU A 235 -24.34 -2.48 -8.25
C LEU A 235 -25.68 -3.23 -8.33
N HIS A 236 -26.37 -3.36 -7.21
CA HIS A 236 -27.75 -3.81 -7.20
C HIS A 236 -28.69 -2.63 -7.53
N GLY A 237 -29.46 -2.77 -8.62
CA GLY A 237 -30.27 -1.69 -9.17
C GLY A 237 -29.44 -0.71 -10.02
N SER A 238 -30.04 0.43 -10.39
CA SER A 238 -29.41 1.44 -11.26
C SER A 238 -29.11 2.78 -10.57
N ALA A 239 -29.72 3.04 -9.41
CA ALA A 239 -29.53 4.29 -8.67
C ALA A 239 -28.11 4.35 -8.07
N GLY A 240 -27.38 5.43 -8.36
CA GLY A 240 -26.01 5.63 -7.87
C GLY A 240 -24.91 5.01 -8.72
N SER A 241 -25.19 4.65 -9.98
CA SER A 241 -24.22 4.04 -10.92
C SER A 241 -22.90 4.83 -11.05
N GLU A 242 -22.97 6.16 -11.15
CA GLU A 242 -21.76 7.01 -11.24
C GLU A 242 -20.91 6.94 -9.96
N ALA A 243 -21.54 7.01 -8.79
CA ALA A 243 -20.86 6.91 -7.50
C ALA A 243 -20.26 5.51 -7.28
N TRP A 244 -21.00 4.45 -7.67
CA TRP A 244 -20.48 3.09 -7.69
C TRP A 244 -19.22 2.99 -8.56
N GLN A 245 -19.29 3.47 -9.80
CA GLN A 245 -18.17 3.42 -10.73
C GLN A 245 -16.97 4.22 -10.22
N LYS A 246 -17.20 5.40 -9.62
CA LYS A 246 -16.15 6.16 -8.94
C LYS A 246 -15.48 5.33 -7.85
N GLY A 247 -16.25 4.62 -7.02
CA GLY A 247 -15.72 3.78 -5.95
C GLY A 247 -14.93 2.58 -6.48
N VAL A 248 -15.38 1.96 -7.58
CA VAL A 248 -14.61 0.93 -8.29
C VAL A 248 -13.27 1.49 -8.76
N ILE A 249 -13.25 2.66 -9.40
CA ILE A 249 -12.01 3.27 -9.91
C ILE A 249 -11.03 3.59 -8.78
N TYR A 250 -11.50 4.17 -7.66
CA TYR A 250 -10.66 4.44 -6.48
C TYR A 250 -10.06 3.15 -5.90
N ALA A 251 -10.86 2.10 -5.76
CA ALA A 251 -10.43 0.83 -5.19
C ALA A 251 -9.49 0.05 -6.13
N GLU A 252 -9.71 0.09 -7.44
CA GLU A 252 -8.81 -0.50 -8.43
C GLU A 252 -7.46 0.22 -8.45
N GLY A 253 -7.44 1.55 -8.29
CA GLY A 253 -6.22 2.32 -8.08
C GLY A 253 -5.41 1.83 -6.88
N GLN A 254 -6.04 1.69 -5.71
CA GLN A 254 -5.35 1.14 -4.54
C GLN A 254 -4.92 -0.32 -4.75
N ASN A 255 -5.72 -1.14 -5.42
CA ASN A 255 -5.37 -2.52 -5.73
C ASN A 255 -4.20 -2.63 -6.73
N LEU A 256 -4.00 -1.65 -7.62
CA LEU A 256 -2.80 -1.56 -8.46
C LEU A 256 -1.55 -1.34 -7.60
N ALA A 257 -1.61 -0.41 -6.63
CA ALA A 257 -0.50 -0.21 -5.70
C ALA A 257 -0.22 -1.48 -4.87
N ARG A 258 -1.27 -2.14 -4.36
CA ARG A 258 -1.16 -3.41 -3.64
C ARG A 258 -0.51 -4.49 -4.49
N TYR A 259 -0.91 -4.62 -5.75
CA TYR A 259 -0.34 -5.59 -6.68
C TYR A 259 1.17 -5.39 -6.84
N LEU A 260 1.59 -4.15 -7.13
CA LEU A 260 3.00 -3.80 -7.35
C LEU A 260 3.85 -4.03 -6.11
N MET A 261 3.31 -3.76 -4.92
CA MET A 261 3.99 -3.96 -3.63
C MET A 261 4.03 -5.44 -3.20
N GLU A 262 2.99 -6.22 -3.52
CA GLU A 262 2.88 -7.60 -3.07
C GLU A 262 3.68 -8.55 -3.95
N ALA A 263 3.74 -8.27 -5.25
CA ALA A 263 4.49 -9.08 -6.20
C ALA A 263 5.99 -9.11 -5.85
N PRO A 264 6.64 -10.27 -5.99
CA PRO A 264 8.05 -10.43 -5.59
C PRO A 264 8.98 -9.60 -6.48
N ALA A 265 10.05 -9.06 -5.89
CA ALA A 265 10.96 -8.12 -6.54
C ALA A 265 11.62 -8.66 -7.82
N ASN A 266 11.87 -9.96 -7.90
CA ASN A 266 12.40 -10.58 -9.11
C ASN A 266 11.40 -10.63 -10.29
N TYR A 267 10.13 -10.32 -10.05
CA TYR A 267 9.10 -10.11 -11.08
C TYR A 267 8.77 -8.62 -11.27
N ILE A 268 8.85 -7.80 -10.21
CA ILE A 268 8.70 -6.35 -10.25
C ILE A 268 10.07 -5.68 -10.06
N THR A 269 10.93 -5.83 -11.06
CA THR A 269 12.20 -5.08 -11.14
C THR A 269 11.93 -3.62 -11.54
N PRO A 270 12.92 -2.70 -11.49
CA PRO A 270 12.73 -1.29 -11.86
C PRO A 270 12.08 -1.10 -13.24
N ILE A 271 12.56 -1.84 -14.25
CA ILE A 271 11.99 -1.78 -15.60
C ILE A 271 10.58 -2.39 -15.66
N LYS A 272 10.33 -3.51 -14.95
CA LYS A 272 9.01 -4.15 -14.93
C LYS A 272 7.96 -3.32 -14.21
N PHE A 273 8.34 -2.63 -13.15
CA PHE A 273 7.47 -1.64 -12.52
C PHE A 273 7.04 -0.56 -13.52
N ALA A 274 8.01 0.03 -14.24
CA ALA A 274 7.75 1.09 -15.22
C ALA A 274 6.89 0.62 -16.39
N GLU A 275 7.21 -0.53 -16.98
CA GLU A 275 6.41 -1.15 -18.07
C GLU A 275 4.96 -1.41 -17.61
N TYR A 276 4.77 -1.88 -16.37
CA TYR A 276 3.42 -2.15 -15.86
C TYR A 276 2.61 -0.86 -15.70
N ILE A 277 3.22 0.22 -15.19
CA ILE A 277 2.57 1.53 -15.09
C ILE A 277 2.27 2.11 -16.48
N GLU A 278 3.22 2.05 -17.41
CA GLU A 278 3.01 2.48 -18.80
C GLU A 278 1.83 1.74 -19.44
N GLN A 279 1.74 0.42 -19.25
CA GLN A 279 0.63 -0.39 -19.74
C GLN A 279 -0.72 0.06 -19.16
N LYS A 280 -0.78 0.40 -17.86
CA LYS A 280 -2.02 0.91 -17.25
C LYS A 280 -2.40 2.29 -17.76
N LEU A 281 -1.43 3.09 -18.19
CA LEU A 281 -1.65 4.43 -18.74
C LEU A 281 -1.91 4.46 -20.26
N ALA A 282 -1.69 3.35 -20.97
CA ALA A 282 -1.76 3.30 -22.43
C ALA A 282 -3.10 3.79 -23.04
N ASN A 283 -4.22 3.57 -22.35
CA ASN A 283 -5.55 4.00 -22.83
C ASN A 283 -5.80 5.51 -22.65
N PHE A 284 -4.89 6.20 -21.97
CA PHE A 284 -4.93 7.64 -21.71
C PHE A 284 -3.84 8.37 -22.50
N ALA A 285 -3.28 7.76 -23.56
CA ALA A 285 -2.17 8.33 -24.34
C ALA A 285 -2.47 9.70 -24.98
N SER A 286 -3.74 10.10 -25.08
CA SER A 286 -4.12 11.44 -25.57
C SER A 286 -3.75 12.56 -24.59
N ASN A 287 -3.70 12.27 -23.29
CA ASN A 287 -3.38 13.23 -22.23
C ASN A 287 -2.29 12.74 -21.27
N VAL A 288 -1.68 11.57 -21.54
CA VAL A 288 -0.59 11.01 -20.74
C VAL A 288 0.64 10.74 -21.60
N LYS A 289 1.81 11.14 -21.10
CA LYS A 289 3.12 10.76 -21.63
C LYS A 289 3.93 10.05 -20.56
N VAL A 290 4.55 8.94 -20.92
CA VAL A 290 5.43 8.17 -20.03
C VAL A 290 6.84 8.18 -20.58
N HIS A 291 7.81 8.46 -19.72
CA HIS A 291 9.23 8.45 -20.03
C HIS A 291 9.94 7.50 -19.06
N ILE A 292 10.43 6.38 -19.59
CA ILE A 292 11.28 5.44 -18.86
C ILE A 292 12.74 5.83 -19.13
N ARG A 293 13.33 6.61 -18.22
CA ARG A 293 14.68 7.17 -18.41
C ARG A 293 15.75 6.14 -17.98
N PRO A 294 16.70 5.78 -18.86
CA PRO A 294 17.75 4.82 -18.53
C PRO A 294 18.86 5.45 -17.67
N GLU A 295 19.76 4.61 -17.15
CA GLU A 295 20.94 5.03 -16.38
C GLU A 295 21.77 6.14 -17.03
N SER A 296 21.95 6.11 -18.36
CA SER A 296 22.68 7.15 -19.09
C SER A 296 22.03 8.54 -18.96
N TRP A 297 20.70 8.60 -18.94
CA TRP A 297 19.97 9.84 -18.69
C TRP A 297 20.11 10.28 -17.23
N ILE A 298 20.06 9.35 -16.28
CA ILE A 298 20.25 9.61 -14.85
C ILE A 298 21.63 10.25 -14.60
N ALA A 299 22.68 9.69 -15.23
CA ALA A 299 24.04 10.23 -15.18
C ALA A 299 24.14 11.62 -15.82
N ALA A 300 23.51 11.83 -16.98
CA ALA A 300 23.47 13.14 -17.63
C ALA A 300 22.73 14.20 -16.78
N GLN A 301 21.77 13.79 -15.95
CA GLN A 301 21.09 14.65 -14.98
C GLN A 301 21.88 14.90 -13.69
N GLN A 302 23.09 14.35 -13.56
CA GLN A 302 23.97 14.48 -12.39
C GLN A 302 23.32 13.99 -11.09
N MET A 303 22.51 12.92 -11.17
CA MET A 303 21.83 12.32 -10.01
C MET A 303 22.78 11.36 -9.27
N GLY A 304 23.86 11.91 -8.70
CA GLY A 304 24.92 11.12 -8.08
C GLY A 304 24.50 10.40 -6.80
N ALA A 305 23.56 10.96 -6.03
CA ALA A 305 23.05 10.32 -4.82
C ALA A 305 22.22 9.09 -5.17
N PHE A 306 21.35 9.16 -6.19
CA PHE A 306 20.59 8.03 -6.70
C PHE A 306 21.48 6.95 -7.31
N LEU A 307 22.42 7.31 -8.20
CA LEU A 307 23.34 6.35 -8.82
C LEU A 307 24.20 5.62 -7.77
N SER A 308 24.54 6.28 -6.67
CA SER A 308 25.29 5.66 -5.58
C SER A 308 24.56 4.48 -4.92
N VAL A 309 23.23 4.50 -4.88
CA VAL A 309 22.43 3.40 -4.36
C VAL A 309 22.39 2.26 -5.38
N ALA A 310 22.03 2.60 -6.63
CA ALA A 310 21.78 1.62 -7.68
C ALA A 310 23.02 0.77 -8.04
N LYS A 311 24.22 1.35 -8.02
CA LYS A 311 25.47 0.67 -8.44
C LYS A 311 25.80 -0.61 -7.66
N GLY A 312 25.15 -0.83 -6.51
CA GLY A 312 25.29 -2.04 -5.71
C GLY A 312 24.66 -3.27 -6.34
N SER A 313 23.58 -3.11 -7.11
CA SER A 313 22.88 -4.21 -7.79
C SER A 313 23.37 -4.41 -9.23
N ALA A 314 23.11 -5.59 -9.78
CA ALA A 314 23.23 -5.86 -11.21
C ALA A 314 21.96 -5.49 -11.99
N GLU A 315 20.83 -5.26 -11.30
CA GLU A 315 19.59 -4.82 -11.92
C GLU A 315 19.68 -3.33 -12.31
N PRO A 316 19.47 -2.96 -13.58
CA PRO A 316 19.64 -1.58 -14.05
C PRO A 316 18.67 -0.60 -13.39
N PRO A 317 19.13 0.59 -12.95
CA PRO A 317 18.24 1.64 -12.47
C PRO A 317 17.51 2.31 -13.63
N ILE A 318 16.30 2.78 -13.36
CA ILE A 318 15.55 3.66 -14.24
C ILE A 318 14.97 4.82 -13.45
N PHE A 319 14.68 5.93 -14.13
CA PHE A 319 13.91 7.03 -13.57
C PHE A 319 12.62 7.16 -14.36
N LEU A 320 11.49 6.83 -13.72
CA LEU A 320 10.17 6.90 -14.34
C LEU A 320 9.63 8.31 -14.21
N GLU A 321 9.25 8.91 -15.32
CA GLU A 321 8.66 10.25 -15.41
C GLU A 321 7.33 10.16 -16.17
N ILE A 322 6.24 10.59 -15.54
CA ILE A 322 4.88 10.51 -16.07
C ILE A 322 4.31 11.92 -16.13
N HIS A 323 3.74 12.30 -17.27
CA HIS A 323 3.04 13.56 -17.46
C HIS A 323 1.57 13.27 -17.71
N TYR A 324 0.68 13.78 -16.86
CA TYR A 324 -0.76 13.78 -17.06
C TYR A 324 -1.24 15.23 -17.27
N SER A 325 -1.76 15.51 -18.45
CA SER A 325 -2.27 16.82 -18.86
C SER A 325 -3.79 16.84 -18.82
N GLY A 326 -4.36 16.81 -17.61
CA GLY A 326 -5.81 16.89 -17.38
C GLY A 326 -6.36 18.30 -17.26
N GLY A 327 -5.50 19.30 -17.02
CA GLY A 327 -5.92 20.70 -16.87
C GLY A 327 -6.45 21.30 -18.16
N VAL A 328 -7.34 22.28 -18.03
CA VAL A 328 -7.88 23.03 -19.20
C VAL A 328 -6.75 23.73 -19.95
N ASN A 329 -5.78 24.28 -19.21
CA ASN A 329 -4.60 24.90 -19.78
C ASN A 329 -3.36 24.00 -19.56
N PRO A 330 -2.70 23.54 -20.64
CA PRO A 330 -1.48 22.73 -20.55
C PRO A 330 -0.32 23.38 -19.79
N ASN A 331 -0.34 24.71 -19.66
CA ASN A 331 0.70 25.48 -18.97
C ASN A 331 0.41 25.73 -17.48
N ASP A 332 -0.72 25.27 -16.95
CA ASP A 332 -1.01 25.41 -15.52
C ASP A 332 0.02 24.65 -14.69
N SER A 333 0.52 25.29 -13.62
CA SER A 333 1.50 24.71 -12.71
C SER A 333 1.03 23.33 -12.20
N PRO A 334 1.80 22.26 -12.46
CA PRO A 334 1.37 20.91 -12.13
C PRO A 334 1.45 20.63 -10.64
N LEU A 335 0.65 19.66 -10.18
CA LEU A 335 0.96 18.91 -8.96
C LEU A 335 2.08 17.91 -9.28
N VAL A 336 3.20 17.95 -8.55
CA VAL A 336 4.28 16.97 -8.73
C VAL A 336 4.23 15.94 -7.61
N PHE A 337 4.08 14.68 -7.97
CA PHE A 337 4.28 13.55 -7.08
C PHE A 337 5.66 12.94 -7.25
N VAL A 338 6.31 12.57 -6.13
CA VAL A 338 7.60 11.86 -6.12
C VAL A 338 7.53 10.59 -5.28
N GLY A 339 7.89 9.43 -5.84
CA GLY A 339 7.80 8.15 -5.14
C GLY A 339 9.15 7.47 -4.94
N LYS A 340 9.47 7.05 -3.70
CA LYS A 340 10.60 6.13 -3.45
C LYS A 340 10.33 4.79 -4.16
N GLY A 341 11.25 4.37 -5.03
CA GLY A 341 11.13 3.18 -5.88
C GLY A 341 12.20 2.12 -5.63
N VAL A 342 12.49 1.75 -4.38
CA VAL A 342 13.44 0.67 -4.11
C VAL A 342 12.73 -0.68 -4.25
N THR A 343 12.92 -1.35 -5.39
CA THR A 343 12.21 -2.60 -5.72
C THR A 343 12.57 -3.77 -4.81
N PHE A 344 13.78 -3.76 -4.25
CA PHE A 344 14.16 -4.58 -3.12
C PHE A 344 15.23 -3.89 -2.29
N ASP A 345 15.03 -3.86 -0.96
CA ASP A 345 15.97 -3.27 -0.02
C ASP A 345 16.55 -4.30 0.94
N SER A 346 17.79 -4.70 0.67
CA SER A 346 18.57 -5.53 1.60
C SER A 346 19.26 -4.71 2.69
N GLY A 347 19.30 -3.39 2.54
CA GLY A 347 20.12 -2.44 3.29
C GLY A 347 21.52 -2.21 2.76
N GLY A 348 21.94 -2.95 1.72
CA GLY A 348 23.28 -2.83 1.15
C GLY A 348 24.35 -3.38 2.11
N ILE A 349 25.46 -2.65 2.28
CA ILE A 349 26.54 -3.05 3.20
C ILE A 349 26.09 -2.96 4.67
N SER A 350 25.25 -1.99 5.02
CA SER A 350 24.49 -1.91 6.26
C SER A 350 23.32 -2.90 6.25
N LEU A 351 23.64 -4.18 6.05
CA LEU A 351 22.69 -5.27 5.77
C LEU A 351 21.61 -5.42 6.85
N LYS A 352 20.34 -5.51 6.43
CA LYS A 352 19.22 -5.79 7.32
C LYS A 352 19.30 -7.21 7.92
N PRO A 353 18.69 -7.45 9.10
CA PRO A 353 18.48 -8.79 9.61
C PRO A 353 17.61 -9.64 8.67
N SER A 354 17.83 -10.95 8.61
CA SER A 354 17.06 -11.85 7.74
C SER A 354 15.55 -11.90 8.06
N SER A 355 15.19 -11.67 9.33
CA SER A 355 13.79 -11.74 9.78
C SER A 355 12.96 -10.62 9.15
N GLY A 356 11.93 -10.99 8.38
CA GLY A 356 11.01 -10.04 7.75
C GLY A 356 11.58 -9.30 6.54
N MET A 357 12.79 -9.62 6.09
CA MET A 357 13.42 -9.00 4.93
C MET A 357 12.61 -9.22 3.64
N ASP A 358 11.80 -10.27 3.55
CA ASP A 358 10.93 -10.52 2.39
C ASP A 358 9.95 -9.36 2.14
N ALA A 359 9.53 -8.65 3.20
CA ALA A 359 8.63 -7.51 3.10
C ALA A 359 9.25 -6.32 2.36
N MET A 360 10.58 -6.28 2.24
CA MET A 360 11.30 -5.20 1.55
C MET A 360 11.13 -5.23 0.02
N ARG A 361 10.42 -6.23 -0.53
CA ARG A 361 9.88 -6.15 -1.89
C ARG A 361 8.90 -4.98 -2.09
N ALA A 362 8.29 -4.50 -0.99
CA ALA A 362 7.37 -3.37 -1.00
C ALA A 362 8.04 -2.03 -0.69
N ASP A 363 9.37 -1.96 -0.69
CA ASP A 363 10.11 -0.72 -0.43
C ASP A 363 10.08 0.29 -1.60
N MET A 364 9.33 -0.09 -2.64
CA MET A 364 8.88 0.71 -3.77
C MET A 364 7.44 1.23 -3.57
N GLY A 365 6.87 1.11 -2.36
CA GLY A 365 5.49 1.52 -2.06
C GLY A 365 5.22 3.00 -2.29
N GLY A 366 6.25 3.85 -2.15
CA GLY A 366 6.17 5.27 -2.49
C GLY A 366 5.86 5.49 -3.97
N ALA A 367 6.61 4.83 -4.85
CA ALA A 367 6.38 4.83 -6.29
C ALA A 367 5.03 4.16 -6.63
N ALA A 368 4.70 3.04 -6.00
CA ALA A 368 3.45 2.32 -6.25
C ALA A 368 2.21 3.19 -6.01
N THR A 369 2.18 3.90 -4.89
CA THR A 369 1.03 4.71 -4.46
C THR A 369 0.85 5.94 -5.33
N ILE A 370 1.92 6.70 -5.61
CA ILE A 370 1.82 7.91 -6.44
C ILE A 370 1.53 7.58 -7.91
N CYS A 371 2.16 6.55 -8.49
CA CYS A 371 1.89 6.16 -9.87
C CYS A 371 0.46 5.63 -10.02
N SER A 372 -0.02 4.85 -9.04
CA SER A 372 -1.41 4.39 -9.05
C SER A 372 -2.41 5.53 -8.86
N ALA A 373 -2.07 6.55 -8.07
CA ALA A 373 -2.90 7.74 -7.93
C ALA A 373 -3.01 8.50 -9.27
N ILE A 374 -1.93 8.59 -10.05
CA ILE A 374 -1.93 9.21 -11.39
C ILE A 374 -2.77 8.39 -12.38
N VAL A 375 -2.63 7.06 -12.39
CA VAL A 375 -3.49 6.16 -13.19
C VAL A 375 -4.96 6.39 -12.87
N THR A 376 -5.28 6.52 -11.58
CA THR A 376 -6.65 6.74 -11.11
C THR A 376 -7.15 8.14 -11.48
N ALA A 377 -6.31 9.18 -11.37
CA ALA A 377 -6.64 10.54 -11.78
C ALA A 377 -6.94 10.62 -13.28
N ALA A 378 -6.15 9.94 -14.12
CA ALA A 378 -6.40 9.84 -15.55
C ALA A 378 -7.72 9.11 -15.85
N ALA A 379 -8.00 8.00 -15.16
CA ALA A 379 -9.27 7.27 -15.31
C ALA A 379 -10.50 8.09 -14.89
N LEU A 380 -10.34 9.00 -13.94
CA LEU A 380 -11.38 9.94 -13.50
C LEU A 380 -11.45 11.21 -14.35
N ASN A 381 -10.52 11.41 -15.29
CA ASN A 381 -10.35 12.64 -16.06
C ASN A 381 -10.30 13.89 -15.15
N LEU A 382 -9.50 13.85 -14.07
CA LEU A 382 -9.40 14.97 -13.15
C LEU A 382 -8.85 16.24 -13.85
N PRO A 383 -9.47 17.42 -13.67
CA PRO A 383 -9.13 18.61 -14.43
C PRO A 383 -7.90 19.36 -13.88
N LEU A 384 -6.76 18.68 -13.76
CA LEU A 384 -5.48 19.27 -13.34
C LEU A 384 -4.27 18.58 -14.01
N ASN A 385 -3.16 19.31 -14.11
CA ASN A 385 -1.89 18.76 -14.57
C ASN A 385 -1.18 18.05 -13.41
N ILE A 386 -0.69 16.82 -13.64
CA ILE A 386 0.06 16.05 -12.65
C ILE A 386 1.34 15.51 -13.30
N ILE A 387 2.46 15.62 -12.59
CA ILE A 387 3.73 14.97 -12.96
C ILE A 387 4.06 13.93 -11.89
N GLY A 388 4.39 12.72 -12.31
CA GLY A 388 4.87 11.64 -11.45
C GLY A 388 6.34 11.36 -11.69
N LEU A 389 7.14 11.32 -10.61
CA LEU A 389 8.56 11.03 -10.66
C LEU A 389 8.87 9.85 -9.73
N ALA A 390 9.49 8.79 -10.25
CA ALA A 390 9.88 7.63 -9.46
C ALA A 390 11.29 7.15 -9.84
N PRO A 391 12.34 7.53 -9.07
CA PRO A 391 13.64 6.87 -9.14
C PRO A 391 13.51 5.41 -8.69
N LEU A 392 13.84 4.46 -9.56
CA LEU A 392 13.66 3.02 -9.34
C LEU A 392 14.99 2.27 -9.44
N CYS A 393 15.33 1.51 -8.41
CA CYS A 393 16.53 0.64 -8.34
C CYS A 393 16.35 -0.48 -7.30
N GLU A 394 17.39 -1.27 -7.07
CA GLU A 394 17.54 -2.13 -5.90
C GLU A 394 18.67 -1.59 -5.00
N ASN A 395 18.62 -1.90 -3.70
CA ASN A 395 19.70 -1.66 -2.75
C ASN A 395 20.33 -2.98 -2.32
N MET A 396 21.51 -3.30 -2.86
CA MET A 396 22.15 -4.62 -2.74
C MET A 396 23.61 -4.52 -2.28
N PRO A 397 24.10 -5.44 -1.41
CA PRO A 397 25.52 -5.57 -1.11
C PRO A 397 26.25 -6.19 -2.31
N SER A 398 27.36 -5.59 -2.70
CA SER A 398 28.29 -6.16 -3.68
C SER A 398 29.65 -5.49 -3.56
N GLY A 399 30.63 -5.94 -4.36
CA GLY A 399 31.95 -5.29 -4.44
C GLY A 399 31.93 -3.86 -5.00
N LYS A 400 30.78 -3.35 -5.46
CA LYS A 400 30.61 -1.99 -6.01
C LYS A 400 29.63 -1.13 -5.19
N ALA A 401 29.00 -1.70 -4.16
CA ALA A 401 27.99 -1.02 -3.37
C ALA A 401 28.53 0.22 -2.64
N ASN A 402 27.62 1.09 -2.21
CA ASN A 402 27.95 2.15 -1.26
C ASN A 402 28.59 1.55 -0.01
N LYS A 403 29.56 2.27 0.55
CA LYS A 403 30.23 1.93 1.80
C LYS A 403 29.88 2.99 2.84
N PRO A 404 29.65 2.61 4.10
CA PRO A 404 29.59 3.57 5.20
C PRO A 404 30.79 4.52 5.18
N GLY A 405 30.53 5.83 5.18
CA GLY A 405 31.52 6.90 5.09
C GLY A 405 31.81 7.42 3.68
N ASP A 406 31.27 6.81 2.62
CA ASP A 406 31.33 7.38 1.27
C ASP A 406 30.66 8.78 1.25
N VAL A 407 31.22 9.72 0.52
CA VAL A 407 30.60 11.02 0.23
C VAL A 407 30.12 11.04 -1.21
N VAL A 408 28.85 11.41 -1.42
CA VAL A 408 28.23 11.48 -2.75
C VAL A 408 27.69 12.88 -3.01
N THR A 409 27.68 13.31 -4.26
CA THR A 409 27.15 14.62 -4.66
C THR A 409 25.76 14.46 -5.25
N ALA A 410 24.78 15.16 -4.68
CA ALA A 410 23.42 15.23 -5.21
C ALA A 410 23.31 16.21 -6.39
N LYS A 411 22.19 16.17 -7.10
CA LYS A 411 21.90 17.00 -8.27
C LYS A 411 22.02 18.51 -8.04
N ASN A 412 21.74 18.98 -6.82
CA ASN A 412 21.88 20.40 -6.46
C ASN A 412 23.30 20.79 -6.02
N GLY A 413 24.27 19.89 -6.13
CA GLY A 413 25.67 20.11 -5.73
C GLY A 413 25.95 19.84 -4.25
N LYS A 414 24.94 19.65 -3.40
CA LYS A 414 25.16 19.30 -1.98
C LYS A 414 25.84 17.94 -1.87
N THR A 415 26.77 17.83 -0.94
CA THR A 415 27.47 16.60 -0.61
C THR A 415 26.78 15.88 0.56
N ILE A 416 26.71 14.56 0.49
CA ILE A 416 26.07 13.71 1.49
C ILE A 416 27.05 12.64 1.94
N GLN A 417 27.37 12.61 3.23
CA GLN A 417 28.05 11.50 3.88
C GLN A 417 27.06 10.35 4.09
N VAL A 418 27.34 9.21 3.47
CA VAL A 418 26.54 7.99 3.54
C VAL A 418 27.05 7.13 4.69
N ASP A 419 26.58 7.39 5.92
CA ASP A 419 27.01 6.64 7.11
C ASP A 419 26.25 5.31 7.30
N ASN A 420 25.03 5.22 6.76
CA ASN A 420 24.26 3.99 6.76
C ASN A 420 23.65 3.75 5.38
N THR A 421 24.00 2.63 4.74
CA THR A 421 23.51 2.33 3.38
C THR A 421 22.06 1.82 3.34
N ASP A 422 21.47 1.56 4.50
CA ASP A 422 20.04 1.25 4.73
C ASP A 422 19.18 2.52 4.90
N ALA A 423 19.82 3.69 4.78
CA ALA A 423 19.15 4.98 4.65
C ALA A 423 19.28 5.49 3.20
N GLU A 424 19.04 4.60 2.25
CA GLU A 424 19.14 4.80 0.80
C GLU A 424 17.97 5.61 0.23
N GLY A 425 16.76 5.41 0.76
CA GLY A 425 15.53 5.99 0.20
C GLY A 425 15.59 7.51 0.14
N ARG A 426 16.24 8.15 1.13
CA ARG A 426 16.43 9.59 1.13
C ARG A 426 17.49 10.07 0.13
N LEU A 427 18.46 9.23 -0.24
CA LEU A 427 19.49 9.56 -1.22
C LEU A 427 18.89 9.66 -2.63
N LEU A 428 18.11 8.66 -3.05
CA LEU A 428 17.44 8.71 -4.36
C LEU A 428 16.32 9.75 -4.42
N LEU A 429 15.62 10.00 -3.30
CA LEU A 429 14.65 11.09 -3.21
C LEU A 429 15.30 12.49 -3.28
N ALA A 430 16.52 12.68 -2.77
CA ALA A 430 17.21 13.97 -2.85
C ALA A 430 17.34 14.45 -4.31
N ASP A 431 17.79 13.57 -5.20
CA ASP A 431 17.93 13.87 -6.63
C ASP A 431 16.58 14.05 -7.33
N ALA A 432 15.59 13.22 -6.99
CA ALA A 432 14.25 13.32 -7.57
C ALA A 432 13.52 14.60 -7.14
N LEU A 433 13.65 15.00 -5.87
CA LEU A 433 13.12 16.26 -5.36
C LEU A 433 13.82 17.45 -6.01
N CYS A 434 15.13 17.40 -6.21
CA CYS A 434 15.84 18.42 -6.98
C CYS A 434 15.30 18.54 -8.41
N TYR A 435 15.12 17.41 -9.10
CA TYR A 435 14.56 17.39 -10.46
C TYR A 435 13.10 17.89 -10.51
N ALA A 436 12.30 17.65 -9.47
CA ALA A 436 10.92 18.13 -9.38
C ALA A 436 10.78 19.66 -9.50
N HIS A 437 11.81 20.43 -9.12
CA HIS A 437 11.78 21.90 -9.20
C HIS A 437 11.86 22.42 -10.64
N ASN A 438 12.24 21.59 -11.62
CA ASN A 438 12.26 21.97 -13.03
C ASN A 438 10.86 22.25 -13.62
N PHE A 439 9.80 21.83 -12.91
CA PHE A 439 8.42 21.88 -13.41
C PHE A 439 7.59 23.04 -12.85
N ASN A 440 8.17 23.95 -12.06
CA ASN A 440 7.45 25.08 -11.45
C ASN A 440 6.12 24.64 -10.79
N ALA A 441 6.22 23.60 -9.97
CA ALA A 441 5.07 22.90 -9.40
C ALA A 441 4.22 23.80 -8.50
N ARG A 442 2.89 23.63 -8.56
CA ARG A 442 1.95 24.22 -7.61
C ARG A 442 2.17 23.64 -6.20
N ALA A 443 2.44 22.35 -6.14
CA ALA A 443 2.83 21.64 -4.93
C ALA A 443 3.68 20.41 -5.27
N ILE A 444 4.57 20.03 -4.36
CA ILE A 444 5.37 18.80 -4.45
C ILE A 444 4.95 17.88 -3.31
N VAL A 445 4.52 16.67 -3.61
CA VAL A 445 4.16 15.66 -2.60
C VAL A 445 4.97 14.40 -2.85
N ASN A 446 5.83 14.01 -1.89
CA ASN A 446 6.58 12.76 -2.01
C ASN A 446 6.08 11.69 -1.03
N ALA A 447 6.04 10.43 -1.47
CA ALA A 447 5.67 9.28 -0.64
C ALA A 447 6.81 8.26 -0.60
N ALA A 448 7.07 7.68 0.58
CA ALA A 448 8.12 6.70 0.76
C ALA A 448 7.90 5.78 1.96
N THR A 449 8.18 4.49 1.81
CA THR A 449 8.43 3.54 2.91
C THR A 449 9.79 3.87 3.51
N LEU A 450 9.89 4.98 4.25
CA LEU A 450 11.20 5.61 4.48
C LEU A 450 11.87 5.15 5.77
N THR A 451 11.12 5.01 6.86
CA THR A 451 11.74 4.72 8.15
C THR A 451 10.96 3.72 9.00
N GLY A 452 11.67 2.76 9.59
CA GLY A 452 11.10 1.92 10.66
C GLY A 452 10.68 2.75 11.89
N ALA A 453 11.23 3.95 12.07
CA ALA A 453 10.81 4.89 13.11
C ALA A 453 9.36 5.36 12.94
N MET A 454 8.85 5.45 11.70
CA MET A 454 7.44 5.81 11.46
C MET A 454 6.49 4.69 11.89
N ASP A 455 6.86 3.43 11.60
CA ASP A 455 6.11 2.26 12.07
C ASP A 455 6.05 2.21 13.61
N VAL A 456 7.18 2.48 14.28
CA VAL A 456 7.20 2.57 15.76
C VAL A 456 6.35 3.74 16.28
N ALA A 457 6.30 4.86 15.57
CA ALA A 457 5.60 6.07 16.02
C ALA A 457 4.07 5.96 15.90
N LEU A 458 3.56 5.52 14.74
CA LEU A 458 2.12 5.55 14.41
C LEU A 458 1.55 4.17 14.03
N GLY A 459 2.41 3.18 13.81
CA GLY A 459 2.02 1.89 13.24
C GLY A 459 1.22 2.06 11.94
N SER A 460 0.18 1.24 11.78
CA SER A 460 -0.71 1.27 10.62
C SER A 460 -1.92 2.21 10.79
N ALA A 461 -1.98 3.00 11.85
CA ALA A 461 -3.15 3.85 12.11
C ALA A 461 -3.33 4.97 11.08
N ALA A 462 -2.22 5.62 10.70
CA ALA A 462 -2.19 6.75 9.77
C ALA A 462 -0.82 6.87 9.08
N THR A 463 -0.80 7.47 7.89
CA THR A 463 0.45 7.91 7.24
C THR A 463 1.01 9.13 7.95
N GLY A 464 2.32 9.17 8.24
CA GLY A 464 2.95 10.35 8.82
C GLY A 464 3.27 11.41 7.76
N VAL A 465 2.78 12.64 7.96
CA VAL A 465 2.93 13.75 7.01
C VAL A 465 3.79 14.86 7.59
N PHE A 466 4.90 15.14 6.93
CA PHE A 466 5.78 16.27 7.19
C PHE A 466 5.55 17.32 6.12
N THR A 467 5.24 18.56 6.47
CA THR A 467 4.95 19.60 5.45
C THR A 467 5.33 20.99 5.93
N ASN A 468 5.90 21.78 5.01
CA ASN A 468 6.20 23.20 5.23
C ASN A 468 4.97 24.10 5.00
N SER A 469 3.84 23.53 4.61
CA SER A 469 2.62 24.26 4.28
C SER A 469 1.42 23.72 5.03
N SER A 470 0.82 24.57 5.88
CA SER A 470 -0.44 24.24 6.56
C SER A 470 -1.62 24.12 5.59
N TRP A 471 -1.59 24.84 4.46
CA TRP A 471 -2.56 24.67 3.36
C TRP A 471 -2.50 23.24 2.81
N LEU A 472 -1.30 22.75 2.46
CA LEU A 472 -1.12 21.40 1.94
C LEU A 472 -1.48 20.32 2.97
N TRP A 473 -1.17 20.55 4.25
CA TRP A 473 -1.62 19.69 5.35
C TRP A 473 -3.14 19.54 5.36
N ASN A 474 -3.88 20.66 5.33
CA ASN A 474 -5.34 20.64 5.44
C ASN A 474 -5.98 19.90 4.26
N HIS A 475 -5.51 20.11 3.03
CA HIS A 475 -6.05 19.38 1.87
C HIS A 475 -5.83 17.86 1.98
N LEU A 476 -4.64 17.42 2.42
CA LEU A 476 -4.37 15.99 2.66
C LEU A 476 -5.21 15.43 3.80
N TYR A 477 -5.31 16.18 4.90
CA TYR A 477 -6.07 15.80 6.08
C TYR A 477 -7.56 15.61 5.77
N GLU A 478 -8.19 16.58 5.12
CA GLU A 478 -9.60 16.50 4.76
C GLU A 478 -9.87 15.42 3.70
N ALA A 479 -8.96 15.20 2.74
CA ALA A 479 -9.03 14.07 1.81
C ALA A 479 -9.00 12.73 2.57
N SER A 480 -8.20 12.63 3.63
CA SER A 480 -8.11 11.44 4.46
C SER A 480 -9.39 11.17 5.26
N ILE A 481 -10.12 12.22 5.67
CA ILE A 481 -11.42 12.07 6.36
C ILE A 481 -12.45 11.38 5.45
N VAL A 482 -12.48 11.77 4.16
CA VAL A 482 -13.43 11.21 3.17
C VAL A 482 -13.11 9.75 2.85
N THR A 483 -11.84 9.44 2.68
CA THR A 483 -11.39 8.10 2.26
C THR A 483 -11.27 7.13 3.43
N GLY A 484 -11.09 7.62 4.66
CA GLY A 484 -10.77 6.82 5.83
C GLY A 484 -9.31 6.33 5.87
N ASP A 485 -8.51 6.63 4.85
CA ASP A 485 -7.08 6.28 4.82
C ASP A 485 -6.27 7.44 5.39
N ARG A 486 -6.27 7.47 6.72
CA ARG A 486 -5.88 8.61 7.57
C ARG A 486 -4.44 9.07 7.36
N VAL A 487 -4.25 10.37 7.59
CA VAL A 487 -2.94 11.01 7.70
C VAL A 487 -2.79 11.68 9.06
N TRP A 488 -1.56 11.78 9.55
CA TRP A 488 -1.23 12.43 10.83
C TRP A 488 -0.02 13.35 10.68
N ARG A 489 -0.09 14.57 11.21
CA ARG A 489 0.98 15.55 11.02
C ARG A 489 2.15 15.26 11.94
N MET A 490 3.34 15.32 11.36
CA MET A 490 4.62 15.17 12.04
C MET A 490 5.45 16.45 11.91
N PRO A 491 6.32 16.78 12.90
CA PRO A 491 6.99 18.07 12.97
C PRO A 491 8.18 18.21 11.99
N LEU A 492 8.30 19.37 11.34
CA LEU A 492 9.47 19.79 10.52
C LEU A 492 10.24 20.92 11.20
N PHE A 493 10.91 20.61 12.30
CA PHE A 493 11.65 21.60 13.08
C PHE A 493 13.13 21.66 12.71
N GLU A 494 13.72 22.85 12.80
CA GLU A 494 15.17 23.08 12.66
C GLU A 494 15.98 22.22 13.65
N HIS A 495 15.40 21.89 14.80
CA HIS A 495 15.96 20.93 15.76
C HIS A 495 16.42 19.62 15.11
N TYR A 496 15.66 19.09 14.14
CA TYR A 496 16.01 17.88 13.41
C TYR A 496 16.96 18.14 12.25
N THR A 497 16.85 19.30 11.59
CA THR A 497 17.78 19.71 10.52
C THR A 497 19.22 19.77 11.04
N LYS A 498 19.45 20.41 12.21
CA LYS A 498 20.79 20.47 12.83
C LYS A 498 21.43 19.10 13.02
N GLN A 499 20.63 18.07 13.32
CA GLN A 499 21.14 16.72 13.54
C GLN A 499 21.64 16.04 12.26
N VAL A 500 21.22 16.48 11.08
CA VAL A 500 21.67 15.92 9.78
C VAL A 500 22.66 16.84 9.07
N THR A 501 22.65 18.15 9.34
CA THR A 501 23.61 19.12 8.77
C THR A 501 24.90 19.25 9.58
N ASP A 502 24.91 18.88 10.87
CA ASP A 502 26.13 18.83 11.69
C ASP A 502 26.98 17.61 11.30
N CYS A 503 27.52 17.65 10.09
CA CYS A 503 28.27 16.58 9.45
C CYS A 503 29.76 16.96 9.33
N ALA A 504 30.65 15.99 9.55
CA ALA A 504 32.08 16.26 9.57
C ALA A 504 32.72 16.28 8.17
N LEU A 505 32.22 15.44 7.24
CA LEU A 505 32.86 15.20 5.95
C LEU A 505 32.14 15.85 4.76
N ALA A 506 30.89 16.27 4.94
CA ALA A 506 30.01 16.70 3.86
C ALA A 506 29.01 17.75 4.38
N ASP A 507 28.18 18.31 3.49
CA ASP A 507 27.13 19.26 3.87
C ASP A 507 26.06 18.60 4.76
N LEU A 508 25.83 17.29 4.58
CA LEU A 508 24.79 16.51 5.23
C LEU A 508 25.31 15.11 5.58
N SER A 509 24.82 14.51 6.66
CA SER A 509 24.87 13.05 6.88
C SER A 509 23.50 12.45 6.56
N ASN A 510 23.48 11.27 5.94
CA ASN A 510 22.24 10.58 5.61
C ASN A 510 21.55 9.97 6.84
N ILE A 511 22.13 10.06 8.03
CA ILE A 511 21.49 9.72 9.30
C ILE A 511 21.62 10.88 10.30
N GLY A 512 20.72 10.93 11.28
CA GLY A 512 20.84 11.91 12.37
C GLY A 512 21.96 11.58 13.34
N LYS A 513 22.65 12.61 13.84
CA LYS A 513 23.72 12.55 14.84
C LYS A 513 23.37 11.73 16.08
N TYR A 514 22.14 11.88 16.60
CA TYR A 514 21.65 11.11 17.74
C TYR A 514 20.88 9.88 17.24
N SER A 515 21.63 8.79 17.01
CA SER A 515 21.07 7.54 16.50
C SER A 515 19.78 7.15 17.25
N ARG A 516 18.73 6.82 16.50
CA ARG A 516 17.39 6.33 16.92
C ARG A 516 16.39 7.39 17.42
N ALA A 517 16.81 8.55 17.94
CA ALA A 517 15.85 9.55 18.42
C ALA A 517 15.27 10.37 17.26
N GLY A 518 13.94 10.41 17.13
CA GLY A 518 13.28 11.20 16.08
C GLY A 518 13.62 10.77 14.65
N GLY A 519 13.88 9.47 14.42
CA GLY A 519 14.37 8.95 13.14
C GLY A 519 13.56 9.39 11.91
N ALA A 520 12.22 9.34 11.99
CA ALA A 520 11.35 9.85 10.92
C ALA A 520 11.49 11.37 10.70
N CYS A 521 11.63 12.13 11.78
CA CYS A 521 11.77 13.59 11.71
C CYS A 521 13.12 14.01 11.13
N THR A 522 14.20 13.33 11.49
CA THR A 522 15.54 13.57 10.89
C THR A 522 15.58 13.17 9.41
N ALA A 523 14.89 12.10 9.01
CA ALA A 523 14.74 11.72 7.61
C ALA A 523 13.99 12.80 6.82
N ALA A 524 12.88 13.31 7.36
CA ALA A 524 12.13 14.40 6.74
C ALA A 524 12.97 15.70 6.68
N ALA A 525 13.74 15.99 7.72
CA ALA A 525 14.65 17.14 7.75
C ALA A 525 15.78 17.00 6.71
N PHE A 526 16.32 15.81 6.49
CA PHE A 526 17.24 15.54 5.39
C PHE A 526 16.60 15.85 4.03
N LEU A 527 15.37 15.37 3.78
CA LEU A 527 14.67 15.63 2.52
C LEU A 527 14.41 17.12 2.29
N LYS A 528 14.10 17.87 3.35
CA LYS A 528 13.86 19.32 3.31
C LYS A 528 15.05 20.09 2.72
N GLU A 529 16.27 19.59 2.89
CA GLU A 529 17.49 20.23 2.36
C GLU A 529 17.60 20.19 0.83
N PHE A 530 16.72 19.43 0.16
CA PHE A 530 16.61 19.33 -1.30
C PHE A 530 15.33 19.98 -1.84
N VAL A 531 14.65 20.76 -1.01
CA VAL A 531 13.38 21.42 -1.36
C VAL A 531 13.42 22.90 -1.04
N THR A 532 13.07 23.72 -2.02
CA THR A 532 12.84 25.16 -1.86
C THR A 532 11.40 25.57 -2.14
N ALA A 533 10.59 24.67 -2.70
CA ALA A 533 9.18 24.92 -3.00
C ALA A 533 8.37 25.30 -1.73
N PRO A 534 7.47 26.30 -1.82
CA PRO A 534 6.68 26.77 -0.68
C PRO A 534 5.60 25.78 -0.23
N HIS A 535 5.23 24.83 -1.10
CA HIS A 535 4.21 23.81 -0.84
C HIS A 535 4.79 22.43 -1.07
N TRP A 536 5.44 21.89 -0.05
CA TRP A 536 5.98 20.53 -0.06
C TRP A 536 5.49 19.70 1.12
N ALA A 537 5.06 18.46 0.82
CA ALA A 537 4.74 17.45 1.81
C ALA A 537 5.49 16.14 1.54
N HIS A 538 6.06 15.58 2.60
CA HIS A 538 6.58 14.21 2.64
C HIS A 538 5.64 13.31 3.44
N LEU A 539 5.22 12.21 2.82
CA LEU A 539 4.46 11.12 3.41
C LEU A 539 5.42 9.96 3.70
N ASP A 540 5.68 9.68 4.97
CA ASP A 540 6.33 8.43 5.39
C ASP A 540 5.24 7.36 5.61
N ILE A 541 5.22 6.38 4.72
CA ILE A 541 4.20 5.35 4.62
C ILE A 541 4.69 3.98 5.13
N ALA A 542 5.85 3.92 5.78
CA ALA A 542 6.43 2.65 6.27
C ALA A 542 5.46 1.89 7.19
N GLY A 543 4.82 2.58 8.14
CA GLY A 543 3.87 1.95 9.08
C GLY A 543 2.56 1.46 8.44
N VAL A 544 2.18 2.01 7.29
CA VAL A 544 0.97 1.61 6.55
C VAL A 544 1.27 0.71 5.33
N MET A 545 2.51 0.21 5.21
CA MET A 545 2.95 -0.61 4.08
C MET A 545 2.13 -1.91 3.95
N ALA A 546 1.83 -2.55 5.08
CA ALA A 546 1.10 -3.81 5.15
C ALA A 546 -0.14 -3.71 6.05
N ASN A 547 -1.05 -4.66 5.86
CA ASN A 547 -2.25 -4.85 6.66
C ASN A 547 -2.26 -6.31 7.16
N LYS A 548 -2.68 -6.51 8.40
CA LYS A 548 -3.00 -7.82 8.97
C LYS A 548 -4.51 -7.96 9.08
N ASP A 549 -5.12 -7.11 9.88
CA ASP A 549 -6.54 -7.06 10.20
C ASP A 549 -7.03 -5.68 10.67
N GLU A 550 -6.13 -4.69 10.73
CA GLU A 550 -6.39 -3.35 11.23
C GLU A 550 -7.38 -2.59 10.34
N VAL A 551 -7.32 -2.79 9.02
CA VAL A 551 -8.28 -2.27 8.04
C VAL A 551 -9.22 -3.40 7.59
N PRO A 552 -10.49 -3.45 8.05
CA PRO A 552 -11.36 -4.62 7.88
C PRO A 552 -11.70 -4.99 6.43
N TYR A 553 -11.59 -4.03 5.52
CA TYR A 553 -11.85 -4.20 4.08
C TYR A 553 -10.58 -4.51 3.27
N LEU A 554 -9.43 -4.68 3.92
CA LEU A 554 -8.21 -5.20 3.29
C LEU A 554 -7.93 -6.60 3.83
N ARG A 555 -7.54 -7.52 2.94
CA ARG A 555 -6.96 -8.82 3.35
C ARG A 555 -5.55 -8.61 3.91
N LYS A 556 -5.04 -9.62 4.60
CA LYS A 556 -3.63 -9.66 5.00
C LYS A 556 -2.73 -9.56 3.76
N GLY A 557 -1.74 -8.68 3.82
CA GLY A 557 -0.81 -8.41 2.70
C GLY A 557 -0.42 -6.94 2.63
N MET A 558 0.17 -6.53 1.51
CA MET A 558 0.49 -5.14 1.22
C MET A 558 -0.79 -4.32 1.03
N ALA A 559 -0.79 -3.11 1.59
CA ALA A 559 -2.02 -2.33 1.76
C ALA A 559 -2.26 -1.31 0.64
N GLY A 560 -1.21 -0.89 -0.10
CA GLY A 560 -1.31 0.12 -1.15
C GLY A 560 -1.77 1.49 -0.64
N ARG A 561 -1.54 1.76 0.65
CA ARG A 561 -1.97 3.00 1.32
C ARG A 561 -0.87 4.07 1.20
N PRO A 562 -1.21 5.37 1.01
CA PRO A 562 -2.56 5.95 1.05
C PRO A 562 -3.11 6.35 -0.33
N THR A 563 -3.14 5.43 -1.30
CA THR A 563 -3.50 5.75 -2.71
C THR A 563 -4.82 6.50 -2.86
N ARG A 564 -5.90 6.08 -2.18
CA ARG A 564 -7.21 6.75 -2.27
C ARG A 564 -7.15 8.19 -1.75
N THR A 565 -6.39 8.46 -0.68
CA THR A 565 -6.20 9.81 -0.15
C THR A 565 -5.46 10.71 -1.14
N LEU A 566 -4.44 10.19 -1.84
CA LEU A 566 -3.73 10.96 -2.87
C LEU A 566 -4.63 11.34 -4.04
N VAL A 567 -5.52 10.43 -4.47
CA VAL A 567 -6.49 10.69 -5.54
C VAL A 567 -7.52 11.73 -5.09
N GLU A 568 -8.09 11.56 -3.90
CA GLU A 568 -9.05 12.52 -3.34
C GLU A 568 -8.43 13.91 -3.13
N PHE A 569 -7.17 13.94 -2.68
CA PHE A 569 -6.39 15.17 -2.56
C PHE A 569 -6.23 15.88 -3.92
N ALA A 570 -5.85 15.15 -4.98
CA ALA A 570 -5.73 15.72 -6.32
C ALA A 570 -7.09 16.23 -6.85
N ALA A 571 -8.17 15.47 -6.62
CA ALA A 571 -9.51 15.87 -7.01
C ALA A 571 -9.96 17.16 -6.31
N ARG A 572 -9.66 17.31 -5.01
CA ARG A 572 -9.91 18.54 -4.24
C ARG A 572 -9.10 19.72 -4.78
N LEU A 573 -7.81 19.53 -5.02
CA LEU A 573 -6.95 20.58 -5.59
C LEU A 573 -7.42 21.08 -6.95
N SER A 574 -8.02 20.20 -7.77
CA SER A 574 -8.58 20.60 -9.08
C SER A 574 -9.80 21.50 -8.97
N GLN A 575 -10.49 21.52 -7.82
CA GLN A 575 -11.66 22.36 -7.56
C GLN A 575 -11.26 23.73 -6.99
N ASP A 576 -10.13 23.82 -6.28
CA ASP A 576 -9.63 25.08 -5.70
C ASP A 576 -9.27 26.15 -6.75
N SER A 577 -9.00 25.74 -7.99
CA SER A 577 -8.61 26.63 -9.10
C SER A 577 -9.70 27.66 -9.48
N HIS A 578 -10.90 27.58 -8.90
CA HIS A 578 -12.02 28.49 -9.14
C HIS A 578 -12.14 29.64 -8.13
N ASN A 579 -11.13 29.88 -7.28
CA ASN A 579 -11.16 31.05 -6.39
C ASN A 579 -9.77 31.71 -6.26
N PRO A 580 -9.35 32.55 -7.23
CA PRO A 580 -8.22 33.43 -7.01
C PRO A 580 -8.63 34.46 -5.96
N LYS A 581 -8.01 34.40 -4.78
CA LYS A 581 -7.92 35.55 -3.88
C LYS A 581 -6.59 36.26 -4.09
#